data_AF-A0A2V6GF59-F1
#
_entry.id   AF-A0A2V6GF59-F1
#
_cell.length_a   1.000
_cell.length_b   1.000
_cell.length_c   1.000
_cell.angle_alpha   90.00
_cell.angle_beta   90.00
_cell.angle_gamma   90.00
#
_symmetry.space_group_name_H-M   'P 1'
#
loop_
_entity.id
_entity.type
_entity.pdbx_description
1 polymer ?
#
loop_
_entity_poly.entity_id
_entity_poly.type
_entity_poly.pdbx_seq_one_letter_code
_entity_poly.pdbx_strand_id
1 'polypeptide(L)' 'MKEQHTTERYTLADLENWSKATQDVDPPIRLGVLGDPVAHSLSPEMQNAALKHCKTDMQYARFHIRASELRP' A
#
# COMPACT_ATOMS: atom_id res chain seq x y z
N MET A 1 -5.32 19.98 5.86
CA MET A 1 -4.46 18.78 5.73
C MET A 1 -4.66 18.27 4.31
N LYS A 2 -3.59 18.13 3.52
CA LYS A 2 -3.70 17.68 2.14
C LYS A 2 -3.89 16.17 2.16
N GLU A 3 -5.09 15.70 1.83
CA GLU A 3 -5.34 14.28 1.57
C GLU A 3 -4.53 13.91 0.32
N GLN A 4 -3.35 13.35 0.52
CA GLN A 4 -2.57 12.80 -0.55
C GLN A 4 -3.26 11.50 -0.97
N HIS A 5 -3.91 11.52 -2.14
CA HIS A 5 -4.44 10.33 -2.79
C HIS A 5 -3.34 9.29 -2.84
N THR A 6 -3.53 8.18 -2.13
CA THR A 6 -2.61 7.04 -2.18
C THR A 6 -2.52 6.58 -3.63
N THR A 7 -1.30 6.63 -4.15
CA THR A 7 -0.86 6.13 -5.44
C THR A 7 -1.59 4.82 -5.78
N GLU A 8 -2.17 4.71 -6.98
CA GLU A 8 -3.10 3.63 -7.37
C GLU A 8 -2.61 2.21 -7.03
N ARG A 9 -1.30 1.97 -6.93
CA ARG A 9 -0.64 0.73 -6.48
C ARG A 9 0.87 0.92 -6.42
N TYR A 10 1.53 0.20 -5.51
CA TYR A 10 2.98 0.02 -5.48
C TYR A 10 3.38 -1.23 -6.27
N THR A 11 4.58 -1.21 -6.87
CA THR A 11 5.14 -2.30 -7.68
C THR A 11 6.35 -2.93 -7.00
N LEU A 12 6.95 -3.97 -7.60
CA LEU A 12 8.21 -4.54 -7.11
C LEU A 12 9.33 -3.48 -7.09
N ALA A 13 9.41 -2.63 -8.12
CA ALA A 13 10.45 -1.58 -8.20
C ALA A 13 10.34 -0.56 -7.05
N ASP A 14 9.12 -0.27 -6.60
CA ASP A 14 8.88 0.58 -5.44
C ASP A 14 9.31 -0.11 -4.14
N LEU A 15 9.06 -1.42 -4.01
CA LEU A 15 9.52 -2.21 -2.86
C LEU A 15 11.04 -2.32 -2.79
N GLU A 16 11.73 -2.44 -3.92
CA GLU A 16 13.20 -2.43 -3.98
C GLU A 16 13.80 -1.09 -3.51
N ASN A 17 13.05 0.00 -3.65
CA ASN A 17 13.44 1.34 -3.22
C ASN A 17 12.49 1.91 -2.15
N TRP A 18 12.01 1.05 -1.24
CA TRP A 18 10.88 1.35 -0.36
C TRP A 18 11.00 2.67 0.41
N SER A 19 12.15 2.89 1.03
CA SER A 19 12.43 4.12 1.81
C SER A 19 12.20 5.39 0.98
N LYS A 20 12.61 5.37 -0.30
CA LYS A 20 12.41 6.50 -1.22
C LYS A 20 10.96 6.58 -1.69
N ALA A 21 10.33 5.43 -1.99
CA ALA A 21 8.95 5.36 -2.46
C ALA A 21 7.92 5.84 -1.41
N THR A 22 8.27 5.75 -0.11
CA THR A 22 7.38 6.15 0.99
C THR A 22 7.92 7.28 1.86
N GLN A 23 8.92 8.04 1.39
CA GLN A 23 9.57 9.07 2.21
C GLN A 23 8.57 10.13 2.74
N ASP A 24 7.53 10.44 1.96
CA ASP A 24 6.54 11.49 2.24
C ASP A 24 5.21 10.91 2.75
N VAL A 25 5.15 9.60 3.02
CA VAL A 25 3.93 8.90 3.41
C VAL A 25 3.79 8.86 4.93
N ASP A 26 2.80 9.61 5.43
CA ASP A 26 2.46 9.69 6.85
C ASP A 26 0.93 9.52 7.02
N PRO A 27 0.44 8.54 7.81
CA PRO A 27 1.21 7.54 8.56
C PRO A 27 1.90 6.49 7.66
N PRO A 28 2.93 5.78 8.12
CA PRO A 28 3.69 4.86 7.27
C PRO A 28 2.83 3.68 6.78
N ILE A 29 3.06 3.22 5.55
CA ILE A 29 2.44 1.99 5.04
C ILE A 29 3.13 0.78 5.68
N ARG A 30 2.34 -0.07 6.34
CA ARG A 30 2.83 -1.28 7.03
C ARG A 30 2.05 -2.54 6.67
N LEU A 31 0.93 -2.38 5.97
CA LEU A 31 0.05 -3.46 5.55
C LEU A 31 -0.29 -3.30 4.07
N GLY A 32 -0.71 -4.38 3.43
CA GLY A 32 -1.30 -4.28 2.11
C GLY A 32 -1.71 -5.63 1.50
N VAL A 33 -2.32 -5.52 0.33
CA VAL A 33 -2.76 -6.65 -0.48
C VAL A 33 -1.78 -6.84 -1.64
N LEU A 34 -1.21 -8.03 -1.78
CA LEU A 34 -0.42 -8.43 -2.94
C LEU A 34 -1.36 -9.06 -3.98
N GLY A 35 -1.20 -8.71 -5.26
CA GLY A 35 -1.89 -9.44 -6.33
C GLY A 35 -1.68 -8.90 -7.73
N ASP A 36 -2.13 -9.67 -8.71
CA ASP A 36 -2.18 -9.32 -10.12
C ASP A 36 -3.42 -10.00 -10.76
N PRO A 37 -4.49 -9.24 -11.12
CA PRO A 37 -4.68 -7.81 -10.93
C PRO A 37 -5.14 -7.46 -9.51
N VAL A 38 -4.59 -6.38 -8.95
CA VAL A 38 -4.98 -5.87 -7.60
C VAL A 38 -5.76 -4.54 -7.64
N ALA A 39 -5.84 -3.90 -8.80
CA ALA A 39 -6.37 -2.54 -8.95
C ALA A 39 -7.82 -2.38 -8.45
N HIS A 40 -8.66 -3.41 -8.62
CA HIS A 40 -10.08 -3.37 -8.23
C HIS A 40 -10.34 -3.81 -6.78
N SER A 41 -9.30 -4.16 -6.02
CA SER A 41 -9.49 -4.62 -4.64
C SER A 41 -9.99 -3.47 -3.76
N LEU A 42 -11.15 -3.63 -3.12
CA LEU A 42 -11.70 -2.67 -2.14
C LEU A 42 -11.12 -2.85 -0.72
N SER A 43 -10.13 -3.73 -0.55
CA SER A 43 -9.49 -3.98 0.73
C SER A 43 -8.85 -2.72 1.34
N PRO A 44 -8.14 -1.86 0.58
CA PRO A 44 -7.55 -0.65 1.17
C PRO A 44 -8.57 0.32 1.75
N GLU A 45 -9.72 0.51 1.12
CA GLU A 45 -10.78 1.39 1.61
C GLU A 45 -11.31 0.88 2.96
N MET A 46 -11.64 -0.42 3.02
CA MET A 46 -12.13 -1.05 4.25
C MET A 46 -11.08 -1.04 5.37
N GLN A 47 -9.83 -1.43 5.05
CA GLN A 47 -8.77 -1.57 6.05
C GLN A 47 -8.27 -0.22 6.57
N ASN A 48 -8.10 0.78 5.70
CA ASN A 48 -7.71 2.12 6.17
C ASN A 48 -8.83 2.77 7.01
N ALA A 49 -10.11 2.53 6.68
CA ALA A 49 -11.21 2.98 7.53
C ALA A 49 -11.16 2.34 8.92
N ALA A 50 -10.87 1.03 8.99
CA ALA A 50 -10.70 0.32 10.26
C ALA A 50 -9.48 0.83 11.05
N LEU A 51 -8.31 0.99 10.41
CA LEU A 51 -7.10 1.52 11.04
C LEU A 51 -7.32 2.93 11.62
N LYS A 52 -8.00 3.79 10.86
CA LYS A 52 -8.39 5.14 11.31
C LYS A 52 -9.36 5.08 12.50
N HIS A 53 -10.38 4.22 12.46
CA HIS A 53 -11.32 4.04 13.55
C HIS A 53 -10.63 3.56 14.84
N CYS A 54 -9.68 2.63 14.70
CA CYS A 54 -8.87 2.09 15.78
C CYS A 54 -7.71 3.01 16.21
N LYS A 55 -7.57 4.21 15.62
CA LYS A 55 -6.47 5.15 15.88
C LYS A 55 -5.08 4.51 15.76
N THR A 56 -4.93 3.61 14.80
CA THR A 56 -3.67 2.92 14.53
C THR A 56 -2.86 3.71 13.52
N ASP A 57 -1.63 4.07 13.88
CA ASP A 57 -0.76 4.96 13.10
C ASP A 57 -0.03 4.22 11.96
N MET A 58 -0.80 3.66 11.03
CA MET A 58 -0.29 3.01 9.83
C MET A 58 -1.32 3.00 8.70
N GLN A 59 -0.85 2.75 7.48
CA GLN A 59 -1.69 2.63 6.29
C GLN A 59 -1.65 1.23 5.67
N TYR A 60 -2.69 0.94 4.89
CA TYR A 60 -2.87 -0.26 4.08
C TYR A 60 -2.84 0.11 2.58
N ALA A 61 -2.03 -0.57 1.77
CA ALA A 61 -1.84 -0.26 0.35
C ALA A 61 -2.08 -1.45 -0.61
N ARG A 62 -2.18 -1.16 -1.90
CA ARG A 62 -2.18 -2.17 -2.98
C ARG A 62 -0.76 -2.38 -3.48
N PHE A 63 -0.35 -3.63 -3.61
CA PHE A 63 0.93 -4.03 -4.20
C PHE A 63 0.67 -4.90 -5.42
N HIS A 64 0.94 -4.36 -6.60
CA HIS A 64 0.90 -5.10 -7.84
C HIS A 64 2.20 -5.87 -7.99
N ILE A 65 2.15 -7.17 -7.70
CA ILE A 65 3.29 -8.09 -7.77
C ILE A 65 2.84 -9.32 -8.55
N ARG A 66 3.53 -9.62 -9.64
CA ARG A 66 3.29 -10.78 -10.49
C ARG A 66 3.95 -12.01 -9.88
N ALA A 67 3.39 -13.19 -10.12
CA ALA A 67 4.00 -14.44 -9.66
C ALA A 67 5.44 -14.65 -10.17
N SER A 68 5.72 -14.19 -11.39
CA SER A 68 7.06 -14.22 -12.00
C SER A 68 8.11 -13.34 -11.30
N GLU A 69 7.67 -12.43 -10.43
CA GLU A 69 8.53 -11.49 -9.69
C GLU A 69 8.90 -12.03 -8.30
N LEU A 70 8.30 -13.14 -7.87
CA LEU A 70 8.59 -13.78 -6.59
C LEU A 70 9.89 -14.59 -6.68
N ARG A 71 10.76 -14.42 -5.69
CA ARG A 71 12.01 -15.20 -5.55
C ARG A 71 11.78 -16.37 -4.59
N PRO A 72 12.32 -17.57 -4.89
CA PRO A 72 12.22 -18.75 -4.04
C PRO A 72 13.01 -18.64 -2.74
#